data_AF-A0A1X9MAQ1-F1
#
_entry.id   AF-A0A1X9MAQ1-F1
#
_cell.length_a   1.000
_cell.length_b   1.000
_cell.length_c   1.000
_cell.angle_alpha   90.00
_cell.angle_beta   90.00
_cell.angle_gamma   90.00
#
_symmetry.space_group_name_H-M   'P 1'
#
loop_
_entity.id
_entity.type
_entity.pdbx_description
1 polymer ?
#
loop_
_entity_poly.entity_id
_entity_poly.type
_entity_poly.pdbx_seq_one_letter_code
_entity_poly.pdbx_strand_id
1 'polypeptide(L)'
;MKYSTEFLKSYICDVLKAVGLTEENGRIVAESLISANLRGVDSHGVTRLPIYVKRLQTGAVTPNPNVQVEQESDATLLIDGNDGMGQIVGTKAIELGVEKAKKNGAVYIGVKNSTHFGTGAFFIQQALKHDMIAYAMSNAPSTMAPFGGIQPYLGTNPFAFGVPAQKNKPIIFDMATSVVARGKIISAEQRDEDIPLGWAIDKEGRPTTNAKEALEGTVLPFAGPKGYAISLMMDIMSGVLTGAGFGPHINNIYGDFDKPQNVGHFFQLIDVNRFMPAEHFKMRVDQMIDEIKSSPKAVGVEEIFLPGEIELNTEQERLNNGIHLGKEVYESIKLVGEEVGVSIDNFKLQNRRDLR
;
A
#
# COMPACT_ATOMS: atom_id res chain seq x y z
N MET A 1 7.83 -18.47 12.13
CA MET A 1 6.80 -19.55 12.27
C MET A 1 5.66 -19.24 11.31
N LYS A 2 4.88 -20.22 10.85
CA LYS A 2 3.73 -19.97 9.94
C LYS A 2 2.43 -19.84 10.74
N TYR A 3 1.60 -18.87 10.41
CA TYR A 3 0.35 -18.55 11.10
C TYR A 3 -0.82 -18.48 10.11
N SER A 4 -2.01 -18.88 10.52
CA SER A 4 -3.20 -18.77 9.67
C SER A 4 -3.65 -17.32 9.54
N THR A 5 -4.23 -16.99 8.38
CA THR A 5 -4.76 -15.65 8.10
C THR A 5 -5.86 -15.27 9.09
N GLU A 6 -6.77 -16.19 9.40
CA GLU A 6 -7.90 -15.97 10.30
C GLU A 6 -7.45 -15.65 11.73
N PHE A 7 -6.44 -16.39 12.21
CA PHE A 7 -5.81 -16.14 13.51
C PHE A 7 -5.24 -14.72 13.57
N LEU A 8 -4.42 -14.34 12.58
CA LEU A 8 -3.78 -13.03 12.58
C LEU A 8 -4.82 -11.90 12.43
N LYS A 9 -5.82 -12.06 11.56
CA LYS A 9 -6.89 -11.06 11.38
C LYS A 9 -7.66 -10.83 12.68
N SER A 10 -8.07 -11.92 13.34
CA SER A 10 -8.82 -11.84 14.60
C SER A 10 -8.00 -11.15 15.70
N TYR A 11 -6.75 -11.56 15.87
CA TYR A 11 -5.85 -10.96 16.86
C TYR A 11 -5.63 -9.46 16.61
N ILE A 12 -5.30 -9.08 15.38
CA ILE A 12 -5.07 -7.68 15.00
C ILE A 12 -6.33 -6.85 15.23
N CYS A 13 -7.50 -7.37 14.84
CA CYS A 13 -8.77 -6.69 15.04
C CYS A 13 -9.03 -6.42 16.53
N ASP A 14 -8.80 -7.40 17.42
CA ASP A 14 -9.00 -7.22 18.85
C ASP A 14 -7.98 -6.28 19.49
N VAL A 15 -6.71 -6.30 19.05
CA VAL A 15 -5.69 -5.31 19.46
C VAL A 15 -6.13 -3.89 19.07
N LEU A 16 -6.62 -3.70 17.84
CA LEU A 16 -7.07 -2.39 17.37
C LEU A 16 -8.35 -1.91 18.07
N LYS A 17 -9.27 -2.82 18.41
CA LYS A 17 -10.44 -2.52 19.23
C LYS A 17 -10.07 -2.05 20.63
N ALA A 18 -9.05 -2.67 21.23
CA ALA A 18 -8.55 -2.29 22.56
C ALA A 18 -8.01 -0.84 22.59
N VAL A 19 -7.65 -0.28 21.44
CA VAL A 19 -7.22 1.13 21.30
C VAL A 19 -8.25 2.02 20.59
N GLY A 20 -9.52 1.60 20.60
CA GLY A 20 -10.66 2.46 20.33
C GLY A 20 -11.31 2.31 18.97
N LEU A 21 -10.82 1.46 18.06
CA LEU A 21 -11.53 1.16 16.81
C LEU A 21 -12.82 0.38 17.09
N THR A 22 -13.86 0.61 16.29
CA THR A 22 -14.99 -0.33 16.20
C THR A 22 -14.52 -1.67 15.62
N GLU A 23 -15.33 -2.71 15.79
CA GLU A 23 -15.03 -4.02 15.19
C GLU A 23 -14.94 -3.94 13.66
N GLU A 24 -15.82 -3.17 13.02
CA GLU A 24 -15.79 -2.95 11.58
C GLU A 24 -14.48 -2.30 11.12
N ASN A 25 -14.09 -1.20 11.76
CA ASN A 25 -12.85 -0.48 11.45
C ASN A 25 -11.61 -1.35 11.73
N GLY A 26 -11.59 -2.06 12.85
CA GLY A 26 -10.52 -2.99 13.21
C GLY A 26 -10.36 -4.09 12.17
N ARG A 27 -11.46 -4.62 11.64
CA ARG A 27 -11.46 -5.65 10.58
C ARG A 27 -10.88 -5.11 9.27
N ILE A 28 -11.26 -3.91 8.85
CA ILE A 28 -10.74 -3.29 7.61
C ILE A 28 -9.21 -3.15 7.68
N VAL A 29 -8.70 -2.62 8.80
CA VAL A 29 -7.25 -2.45 8.99
C VAL A 29 -6.56 -3.81 9.05
N ALA A 30 -7.12 -4.78 9.79
CA ALA A 30 -6.57 -6.14 9.86
C ALA A 30 -6.52 -6.82 8.49
N GLU A 31 -7.58 -6.70 7.68
CA GLU A 31 -7.64 -7.23 6.33
C GLU A 31 -6.59 -6.60 5.41
N SER A 32 -6.38 -5.29 5.50
CA SER A 32 -5.36 -4.60 4.72
C SER A 32 -3.95 -5.08 5.06
N LEU A 33 -3.62 -5.19 6.36
CA LEU A 33 -2.32 -5.71 6.79
C LEU A 33 -2.09 -7.16 6.34
N ILE A 34 -3.12 -8.00 6.47
CA ILE A 34 -3.01 -9.41 6.08
C ILE A 34 -3.00 -9.58 4.56
N SER A 35 -3.70 -8.75 3.80
CA SER A 35 -3.60 -8.71 2.33
C SER A 35 -2.16 -8.40 1.89
N ALA A 36 -1.52 -7.40 2.51
CA ALA A 36 -0.12 -7.10 2.24
C ALA A 36 0.81 -8.29 2.52
N ASN A 37 0.66 -8.97 3.67
CA ASN A 37 1.44 -10.17 3.95
C ASN A 37 1.11 -11.31 3.00
N LEU A 38 -0.14 -11.57 2.64
CA LEU A 38 -0.48 -12.63 1.69
C LEU A 38 0.23 -12.41 0.34
N ARG A 39 0.31 -11.17 -0.10
CA ARG A 39 0.95 -10.79 -1.37
C ARG A 39 2.48 -10.71 -1.30
N GLY A 40 3.10 -11.00 -0.14
CA GLY A 40 4.55 -10.90 0.04
C GLY A 40 5.07 -9.48 0.24
N VAL A 41 4.20 -8.49 0.44
CA VAL A 41 4.55 -7.09 0.72
C VAL A 41 4.66 -6.89 2.23
N ASP A 42 5.55 -7.68 2.86
CA ASP A 42 5.62 -7.84 4.31
C ASP A 42 5.91 -6.53 5.07
N SER A 43 6.58 -5.57 4.41
CA SER A 43 6.85 -4.23 4.96
C SER A 43 5.60 -3.38 5.22
N HIS A 44 4.46 -3.71 4.60
CA HIS A 44 3.17 -3.03 4.79
C HIS A 44 2.14 -3.93 5.48
N GLY A 45 2.56 -5.12 5.94
CA GLY A 45 1.71 -6.06 6.67
C GLY A 45 1.76 -5.87 8.19
N VAL A 46 1.60 -6.97 8.93
CA VAL A 46 1.47 -6.97 10.41
C VAL A 46 2.58 -6.23 11.16
N THR A 47 3.76 -6.07 10.54
CA THR A 47 4.86 -5.26 11.10
C THR A 47 4.47 -3.79 11.35
N ARG A 48 3.38 -3.29 10.76
CA ARG A 48 2.86 -1.94 10.98
C ARG A 48 1.92 -1.83 12.19
N LEU A 49 1.45 -2.94 12.76
CA LEU A 49 0.54 -2.92 13.91
C LEU A 49 1.07 -2.08 15.09
N PRO A 50 2.34 -2.21 15.53
CA PRO A 50 2.84 -1.44 16.66
C PRO A 50 2.78 0.07 16.44
N ILE A 51 3.16 0.53 15.24
CA ILE A 51 3.14 1.98 14.93
C ILE A 51 1.71 2.50 14.81
N TYR A 52 0.79 1.70 14.29
CA TYR A 52 -0.64 2.08 14.22
C TYR A 52 -1.26 2.19 15.61
N VAL A 53 -1.03 1.21 16.48
CA VAL A 53 -1.47 1.26 17.88
C VAL A 53 -0.93 2.50 18.57
N LYS A 54 0.37 2.77 18.42
CA LYS A 54 0.99 3.96 19.02
C LYS A 54 0.30 5.25 18.57
N ARG A 55 0.03 5.41 17.28
CA ARG A 55 -0.60 6.63 16.74
C ARG A 55 -2.06 6.79 17.16
N LEU A 56 -2.80 5.69 17.34
CA LEU A 56 -4.15 5.70 17.90
C LEU A 56 -4.13 6.13 19.36
N GLN A 57 -3.23 5.57 20.17
CA GLN A 57 -3.08 5.92 21.58
C GLN A 57 -2.66 7.38 21.80
N THR A 58 -1.85 7.95 20.92
CA THR A 58 -1.42 9.35 21.02
C THR A 58 -2.41 10.35 20.43
N GLY A 59 -3.50 9.88 19.82
CA GLY A 59 -4.51 10.74 19.18
C GLY A 59 -4.06 11.34 17.84
N ALA A 60 -2.93 10.88 17.28
CA ALA A 60 -2.47 11.28 15.95
C ALA A 60 -3.25 10.62 14.80
N VAL A 61 -4.14 9.69 15.13
CA VAL A 61 -5.12 9.07 14.24
C VAL A 61 -6.47 9.09 14.95
N THR A 62 -7.51 9.49 14.24
CA THR A 62 -8.90 9.37 14.73
C THR A 62 -9.38 7.93 14.59
N PRO A 63 -9.72 7.21 15.69
CA PRO A 63 -10.02 5.78 15.63
C PRO A 63 -11.30 5.45 14.86
N ASN A 64 -12.32 6.30 14.98
CA ASN A 64 -13.62 6.13 14.32
C ASN A 64 -13.93 7.40 13.52
N PRO A 65 -13.24 7.60 12.39
CA PRO A 65 -13.32 8.83 11.63
C PRO A 65 -14.72 9.00 11.05
N ASN A 66 -15.25 10.21 11.14
CA ASN A 66 -16.45 10.60 10.41
C ASN A 66 -16.06 10.97 8.98
N VAL A 67 -15.95 9.96 8.10
CA VAL A 67 -15.58 10.15 6.70
C VAL A 67 -16.72 10.80 5.93
N GLN A 68 -16.49 12.00 5.38
CA GLN A 68 -17.54 12.80 4.74
C GLN A 68 -17.16 13.22 3.32
N VAL A 69 -18.16 13.25 2.43
CA VAL A 69 -18.05 13.88 1.12
C VAL A 69 -18.19 15.39 1.32
N GLU A 70 -17.11 16.12 1.09
CA GLU A 70 -17.07 17.59 1.21
C GLU A 70 -17.55 18.26 -0.08
N GLN A 71 -17.18 17.69 -1.23
CA GLN A 71 -17.62 18.17 -2.54
C GLN A 71 -17.92 17.00 -3.47
N GLU A 72 -18.94 17.16 -4.30
CA GLU A 72 -19.41 16.14 -5.22
C GLU A 72 -19.86 16.77 -6.55
N SER A 73 -19.47 16.13 -7.65
CA SER A 73 -20.05 16.36 -8.98
C SER A 73 -20.44 15.02 -9.60
N ASP A 74 -20.87 15.01 -10.86
CA ASP A 74 -21.19 13.76 -11.56
C ASP A 74 -19.97 12.81 -11.60
N ALA A 75 -18.78 13.31 -11.89
CA ALA A 75 -17.58 12.49 -12.08
C ALA A 75 -16.53 12.67 -10.98
N THR A 76 -16.80 13.45 -9.92
CA THR A 76 -15.80 13.71 -8.87
C THR A 76 -16.37 13.56 -7.46
N LEU A 77 -15.50 13.16 -6.54
CA LEU A 77 -15.70 13.16 -5.09
C LEU A 77 -14.47 13.77 -4.42
N LEU A 78 -14.68 14.72 -3.51
CA LEU A 78 -13.66 15.15 -2.54
C LEU A 78 -14.12 14.70 -1.15
N ILE A 79 -13.28 13.90 -0.50
CA ILE A 79 -13.58 13.26 0.78
C ILE A 79 -12.63 13.79 1.85
N ASP A 80 -13.19 14.19 2.99
CA ASP A 80 -12.44 14.43 4.21
C ASP A 80 -12.38 13.14 5.05
N GLY A 81 -11.16 12.66 5.29
CA GLY A 81 -10.88 11.44 6.04
C GLY A 81 -10.90 11.60 7.56
N ASN A 82 -11.04 12.82 8.07
CA ASN A 82 -11.08 13.14 9.49
C ASN A 82 -9.90 12.55 10.29
N ASP A 83 -8.71 12.58 9.70
CA ASP A 83 -7.46 12.04 10.25
C ASP A 83 -7.53 10.54 10.61
N GLY A 84 -8.43 9.83 9.93
CA GLY A 84 -8.63 8.40 10.10
C GLY A 84 -7.51 7.53 9.54
N MET A 85 -7.52 6.25 9.93
CA MET A 85 -6.67 5.23 9.30
C MET A 85 -6.92 5.19 7.78
N GLY A 86 -5.87 5.33 6.97
CA GLY A 86 -6.00 5.39 5.50
C GLY A 86 -6.69 4.16 4.89
N GLN A 87 -6.60 3.00 5.55
CA GLN A 87 -7.32 1.78 5.15
C GLN A 87 -8.83 1.94 5.24
N ILE A 88 -9.32 2.57 6.32
CA ILE A 88 -10.74 2.82 6.57
C ILE A 88 -11.23 3.88 5.58
N VAL A 89 -10.54 5.02 5.52
CA VAL A 89 -10.91 6.14 4.65
C VAL A 89 -10.88 5.72 3.18
N GLY A 90 -9.83 5.02 2.75
CA GLY A 90 -9.69 4.52 1.37
C GLY A 90 -10.74 3.49 1.01
N THR A 91 -11.07 2.55 1.90
CA THR A 91 -12.16 1.57 1.66
C THR A 91 -13.48 2.30 1.46
N LYS A 92 -13.78 3.29 2.32
CA LYS A 92 -15.00 4.08 2.17
C LYS A 92 -15.03 4.89 0.88
N ALA A 93 -13.89 5.44 0.48
CA ALA A 93 -13.74 6.17 -0.78
C ALA A 93 -14.01 5.27 -1.98
N ILE A 94 -13.48 4.04 -2.00
CA ILE A 94 -13.74 3.07 -3.07
C ILE A 94 -15.22 2.69 -3.12
N GLU A 95 -15.87 2.40 -1.98
CA GLU A 95 -17.31 2.08 -1.95
C GLU A 95 -18.17 3.18 -2.57
N LEU A 96 -17.97 4.44 -2.14
CA LEU A 96 -18.68 5.59 -2.69
C LEU A 96 -18.37 5.79 -4.18
N GLY A 97 -17.11 5.57 -4.55
CA GLY A 97 -16.64 5.63 -5.92
C GLY A 97 -17.30 4.62 -6.85
N VAL A 98 -17.41 3.36 -6.42
CA VAL A 98 -18.02 2.29 -7.20
C VAL A 98 -19.46 2.65 -7.58
N GLU A 99 -20.26 3.13 -6.62
CA GLU A 99 -21.64 3.51 -6.89
C GLU A 99 -21.73 4.68 -7.88
N LYS A 100 -20.85 5.67 -7.76
CA LYS A 100 -20.79 6.80 -8.70
C LYS A 100 -20.28 6.40 -10.09
N ALA A 101 -19.26 5.56 -10.18
CA ALA A 101 -18.72 5.07 -11.45
C ALA A 101 -19.74 4.20 -12.19
N LYS A 102 -20.50 3.35 -11.49
CA LYS A 102 -21.61 2.60 -12.12
C LYS A 102 -22.66 3.53 -12.72
N LYS A 103 -22.92 4.70 -12.13
CA LYS A 103 -23.89 5.67 -12.65
C LYS A 103 -23.35 6.47 -13.84
N ASN A 104 -22.11 6.96 -13.74
CA ASN A 104 -21.55 7.99 -14.61
C ASN A 104 -20.42 7.50 -15.53
N GLY A 105 -20.04 6.23 -15.41
CA GLY A 105 -19.01 5.55 -16.19
C GLY A 105 -17.59 5.67 -15.65
N ALA A 106 -17.27 6.77 -14.98
CA ALA A 106 -16.02 6.92 -14.26
C ALA A 106 -16.18 7.89 -13.09
N VAL A 107 -15.24 7.82 -12.14
CA VAL A 107 -15.13 8.77 -11.04
C VAL A 107 -13.67 9.03 -10.71
N TYR A 108 -13.37 10.28 -10.35
CA TYR A 108 -12.12 10.70 -9.73
C TYR A 108 -12.39 11.07 -8.27
N ILE A 109 -11.58 10.53 -7.36
CA ILE A 109 -11.82 10.62 -5.92
C ILE A 109 -10.57 11.20 -5.26
N GLY A 110 -10.66 12.42 -4.77
CA GLY A 110 -9.66 13.02 -3.91
C GLY A 110 -9.96 12.76 -2.44
N VAL A 111 -8.95 12.45 -1.65
CA VAL A 111 -9.06 12.26 -0.20
C VAL A 111 -8.04 13.17 0.48
N LYS A 112 -8.49 13.94 1.48
CA LYS A 112 -7.63 14.74 2.36
C LYS A 112 -7.80 14.30 3.82
N ASN A 113 -6.93 14.81 4.69
CA ASN A 113 -6.94 14.51 6.13
C ASN A 113 -6.94 12.99 6.39
N SER A 114 -6.01 12.29 5.75
CA SER A 114 -5.84 10.85 5.93
C SER A 114 -4.43 10.52 6.42
N THR A 115 -4.15 9.22 6.52
CA THR A 115 -2.90 8.67 7.04
C THR A 115 -2.42 7.52 6.16
N HIS A 116 -1.29 6.92 6.51
CA HIS A 116 -0.74 5.80 5.75
C HIS A 116 -1.76 4.67 5.47
N PHE A 117 -2.04 4.42 4.19
CA PHE A 117 -3.12 3.54 3.76
C PHE A 117 -2.74 2.07 3.49
N GLY A 118 -1.48 1.68 3.73
CA GLY A 118 -0.99 0.35 3.38
C GLY A 118 -0.62 0.22 1.90
N THR A 119 -1.10 -0.84 1.24
CA THR A 119 -0.80 -1.13 -0.17
C THR A 119 -1.89 -0.58 -1.09
N GLY A 120 -1.52 -0.04 -2.25
CA GLY A 120 -2.49 0.43 -3.24
C GLY A 120 -3.32 -0.74 -3.78
N ALA A 121 -2.70 -1.92 -3.93
CA ALA A 121 -3.34 -3.15 -4.38
C ALA A 121 -4.57 -3.53 -3.54
N PHE A 122 -4.59 -3.24 -2.23
CA PHE A 122 -5.75 -3.50 -1.37
C PHE A 122 -7.02 -2.82 -1.89
N PHE A 123 -6.91 -1.56 -2.34
CA PHE A 123 -8.03 -0.79 -2.88
C PHE A 123 -8.38 -1.20 -4.31
N ILE A 124 -7.35 -1.49 -5.12
CA ILE A 124 -7.53 -2.02 -6.48
C ILE A 124 -8.36 -3.32 -6.42
N GLN A 125 -8.00 -4.27 -5.56
CA GLN A 125 -8.72 -5.53 -5.40
C GLN A 125 -10.20 -5.35 -5.03
N GLN A 126 -10.56 -4.29 -4.29
CA GLN A 126 -11.95 -3.98 -3.98
C GLN A 126 -12.71 -3.53 -5.23
N ALA A 127 -12.14 -2.62 -6.01
CA ALA A 127 -12.76 -2.12 -7.24
C ALA A 127 -12.90 -3.19 -8.34
N LEU A 128 -11.93 -4.09 -8.48
CA LEU A 128 -11.95 -5.15 -9.49
C LEU A 128 -13.15 -6.10 -9.32
N LYS A 129 -13.70 -6.24 -8.10
CA LYS A 129 -14.92 -7.04 -7.83
C LYS A 129 -16.18 -6.49 -8.54
N HIS A 130 -16.10 -5.27 -9.06
CA HIS A 130 -17.22 -4.57 -9.70
C HIS A 130 -17.00 -4.34 -11.20
N ASP A 131 -16.14 -5.14 -11.85
CA ASP A 131 -15.80 -5.01 -13.27
C ASP A 131 -15.26 -3.61 -13.65
N MET A 132 -14.48 -3.01 -12.76
CA MET A 132 -13.88 -1.69 -12.96
C MET A 132 -12.37 -1.78 -13.22
N ILE A 133 -11.87 -0.85 -14.03
CA ILE A 133 -10.44 -0.48 -14.03
C ILE A 133 -10.23 0.48 -12.88
N ALA A 134 -9.15 0.33 -12.13
CA ALA A 134 -8.87 1.16 -10.98
C ALA A 134 -7.44 1.69 -10.95
N TYR A 135 -7.29 2.89 -10.41
CA TYR A 135 -6.03 3.53 -10.08
C TYR A 135 -6.08 3.98 -8.62
N ALA A 136 -4.95 3.84 -7.92
CA ALA A 136 -4.77 4.33 -6.56
C ALA A 136 -3.40 5.01 -6.43
N MET A 137 -3.39 6.21 -5.88
CA MET A 137 -2.20 7.01 -5.62
C MET A 137 -2.25 7.54 -4.19
N SER A 138 -1.08 7.75 -3.61
CA SER A 138 -0.91 8.51 -2.36
C SER A 138 0.37 9.31 -2.44
N ASN A 139 0.46 10.35 -1.63
CA ASN A 139 1.76 10.92 -1.27
C ASN A 139 2.26 10.36 0.07
N ALA A 140 3.51 10.69 0.40
CA ALA A 140 4.19 10.23 1.60
C ALA A 140 5.22 11.28 2.07
N PRO A 141 5.68 11.20 3.33
CA PRO A 141 6.72 12.11 3.82
C PRO A 141 7.98 12.14 2.95
N SER A 142 8.60 13.32 2.85
CA SER A 142 9.79 13.57 2.03
C SER A 142 10.94 12.60 2.32
N THR A 143 11.30 11.80 1.32
CA THR A 143 12.37 10.80 1.39
C THR A 143 13.23 10.73 0.12
N MET A 144 12.75 11.33 -0.98
CA MET A 144 13.43 11.38 -2.27
C MET A 144 13.72 12.82 -2.68
N ALA A 145 14.85 13.03 -3.34
CA ALA A 145 15.21 14.31 -3.91
C ALA A 145 14.55 14.50 -5.29
N PRO A 146 14.14 15.73 -5.65
CA PRO A 146 13.85 16.07 -7.04
C PRO A 146 15.05 15.75 -7.93
N PHE A 147 14.82 15.44 -9.21
CA PHE A 147 15.94 15.20 -10.13
C PHE A 147 16.85 16.43 -10.22
N GLY A 148 18.13 16.26 -9.91
CA GLY A 148 19.12 17.35 -9.83
C GLY A 148 19.21 18.05 -8.46
N GLY A 149 18.34 17.70 -7.50
CA GLY A 149 18.43 18.14 -6.11
C GLY A 149 19.12 17.12 -5.21
N ILE A 150 19.45 17.54 -3.99
CA ILE A 150 20.05 16.66 -2.96
C ILE A 150 19.15 16.51 -1.71
N GLN A 151 18.29 17.50 -1.47
CA GLN A 151 17.41 17.51 -0.31
C GLN A 151 16.12 16.72 -0.60
N PRO A 152 15.67 15.87 0.34
CA PRO A 152 14.37 15.21 0.23
C PRO A 152 13.23 16.23 0.11
N TYR A 153 12.39 16.05 -0.91
CA TYR A 153 11.17 16.84 -1.12
C TYR A 153 9.97 15.95 -1.42
N LEU A 154 10.16 14.87 -2.15
CA LEU A 154 9.09 13.95 -2.54
C LEU A 154 9.05 12.76 -1.61
N GLY A 155 7.86 12.24 -1.32
CA GLY A 155 7.74 10.91 -0.76
C GLY A 155 8.08 9.82 -1.76
N THR A 156 8.06 8.56 -1.31
CA THR A 156 8.11 7.40 -2.21
C THR A 156 6.85 7.25 -3.07
N ASN A 157 5.86 8.16 -2.90
CA ASN A 157 4.59 8.34 -3.60
C ASN A 157 4.18 7.10 -4.42
N PRO A 158 3.41 6.18 -3.83
CA PRO A 158 3.04 4.94 -4.49
C PRO A 158 1.96 5.13 -5.56
N PHE A 159 1.98 4.23 -6.53
CA PHE A 159 0.97 4.13 -7.57
C PHE A 159 0.61 2.68 -7.85
N ALA A 160 -0.69 2.42 -7.80
CA ALA A 160 -1.27 1.15 -8.15
C ALA A 160 -2.30 1.30 -9.27
N PHE A 161 -2.39 0.27 -10.08
CA PHE A 161 -3.30 0.15 -11.20
C PHE A 161 -3.78 -1.30 -11.29
N GLY A 162 -5.03 -1.52 -11.65
CA GLY A 162 -5.48 -2.86 -11.97
C GLY A 162 -6.61 -2.94 -12.97
N VAL A 163 -6.65 -4.08 -13.65
CA VAL A 163 -7.68 -4.45 -14.62
C VAL A 163 -8.18 -5.87 -14.35
N PRO A 164 -9.50 -6.12 -14.47
CA PRO A 164 -10.05 -7.44 -14.29
C PRO A 164 -9.74 -8.33 -15.50
N ALA A 165 -9.62 -9.63 -15.25
CA ALA A 165 -9.46 -10.72 -16.22
C ALA A 165 -10.53 -11.79 -15.94
N GLN A 166 -10.74 -12.75 -16.86
CA GLN A 166 -11.80 -13.76 -16.70
C GLN A 166 -11.23 -15.12 -16.31
N LYS A 167 -10.41 -15.71 -17.18
CA LYS A 167 -9.74 -16.99 -16.94
C LYS A 167 -8.41 -16.79 -16.24
N ASN A 168 -7.63 -15.80 -16.68
CA ASN A 168 -6.33 -15.50 -16.09
C ASN A 168 -6.49 -14.65 -14.82
N LYS A 169 -5.38 -14.54 -14.09
CA LYS A 169 -5.28 -13.63 -12.95
C LYS A 169 -5.42 -12.17 -13.41
N PRO A 170 -6.06 -11.29 -12.61
CA PRO A 170 -6.09 -9.87 -12.93
C PRO A 170 -4.67 -9.29 -12.95
N ILE A 171 -4.44 -8.29 -13.78
CA ILE A 171 -3.19 -7.53 -13.76
C ILE A 171 -3.32 -6.49 -12.65
N ILE A 172 -2.42 -6.55 -11.67
CA ILE A 172 -2.37 -5.60 -10.55
C ILE A 172 -0.94 -5.12 -10.41
N PHE A 173 -0.70 -3.89 -10.83
CA PHE A 173 0.54 -3.19 -10.63
C PHE A 173 0.44 -2.38 -9.33
N ASP A 174 1.45 -2.45 -8.46
CA ASP A 174 1.54 -1.66 -7.22
C ASP A 174 3.01 -1.41 -6.90
N MET A 175 3.45 -0.16 -6.97
CA MET A 175 4.86 0.18 -6.75
C MET A 175 5.06 1.54 -6.08
N ALA A 176 6.19 1.68 -5.39
CA ALA A 176 6.76 2.97 -5.04
C ALA A 176 7.43 3.63 -6.24
N THR A 177 7.57 4.96 -6.21
CA THR A 177 8.33 5.72 -7.22
C THR A 177 9.82 5.88 -6.87
N SER A 178 10.27 5.28 -5.77
CA SER A 178 11.70 5.13 -5.49
C SER A 178 12.30 3.97 -6.27
N VAL A 179 13.56 4.10 -6.69
CA VAL A 179 14.28 3.01 -7.37
C VAL A 179 14.43 1.78 -6.46
N VAL A 180 14.44 1.99 -5.15
CA VAL A 180 14.49 0.95 -4.14
C VAL A 180 13.76 1.38 -2.86
N ALA A 181 13.26 0.43 -2.09
CA ALA A 181 12.79 0.69 -0.73
C ALA A 181 13.97 0.99 0.20
N ARG A 182 13.87 2.05 1.02
CA ARG A 182 14.91 2.43 2.01
C ARG A 182 15.30 1.27 2.95
N GLY A 183 14.35 0.39 3.28
CA GLY A 183 14.63 -0.81 4.09
C GLY A 183 15.67 -1.77 3.49
N LYS A 184 15.81 -1.83 2.15
CA LYS A 184 16.88 -2.62 1.52
C LYS A 184 18.26 -2.01 1.73
N ILE A 185 18.35 -0.68 1.80
CA ILE A 185 19.60 0.03 2.11
C ILE A 185 19.97 -0.19 3.58
N ILE A 186 19.00 -0.09 4.51
CA ILE A 186 19.20 -0.41 5.93
C ILE A 186 19.70 -1.85 6.08
N SER A 187 19.09 -2.81 5.39
CA SER A 187 19.51 -4.21 5.45
C SER A 187 20.89 -4.47 4.83
N ALA A 188 21.31 -3.69 3.83
CA ALA A 188 22.66 -3.76 3.29
C ALA A 188 23.69 -3.20 4.30
N GLU A 189 23.38 -2.05 4.92
CA GLU A 189 24.23 -1.45 5.96
C GLU A 189 24.41 -2.37 7.18
N GLN A 190 23.34 -2.99 7.67
CA GLN A 190 23.40 -3.97 8.77
C GLN A 190 24.22 -5.23 8.45
N ARG A 191 24.45 -5.52 7.16
CA ARG A 191 25.24 -6.66 6.69
C ARG A 191 26.63 -6.25 6.18
N ASP A 192 27.00 -4.98 6.33
CA ASP A 192 28.23 -4.39 5.79
C ASP A 192 28.39 -4.65 4.27
N GLU A 193 27.27 -4.62 3.53
CA GLU A 193 27.22 -4.85 2.08
C GLU A 193 27.05 -3.52 1.31
N ASP A 194 27.67 -3.44 0.13
CA ASP A 194 27.43 -2.36 -0.84
C ASP A 194 26.01 -2.44 -1.46
N ILE A 195 25.48 -1.28 -1.84
CA ILE A 195 24.25 -1.16 -2.64
C ILE A 195 24.57 -0.93 -4.13
N PRO A 196 23.68 -1.34 -5.05
CA PRO A 196 23.83 -1.02 -6.47
C PRO A 196 23.94 0.48 -6.75
N LEU A 197 24.81 0.83 -7.70
CA LEU A 197 24.95 2.21 -8.18
C LEU A 197 23.61 2.73 -8.72
N GLY A 198 23.28 3.98 -8.38
CA GLY A 198 22.05 4.65 -8.80
C GLY A 198 20.87 4.47 -7.85
N TRP A 199 21.04 3.73 -6.73
CA TRP A 199 20.01 3.65 -5.69
C TRP A 199 19.86 4.93 -4.88
N ALA A 200 20.99 5.58 -4.57
CA ALA A 200 21.04 6.75 -3.71
C ALA A 200 22.21 7.68 -4.08
N ILE A 201 22.15 8.88 -3.52
CA ILE A 201 23.23 9.87 -3.47
C ILE A 201 23.66 10.07 -2.02
N ASP A 202 24.91 10.43 -1.79
CA ASP A 202 25.41 10.87 -0.48
C ASP A 202 24.90 12.27 -0.10
N LYS A 203 25.32 12.77 1.06
CA LYS A 203 24.94 14.11 1.57
C LYS A 203 25.45 15.28 0.70
N GLU A 204 26.48 15.05 -0.12
CA GLU A 204 27.01 16.01 -1.10
C GLU A 204 26.35 15.88 -2.49
N GLY A 205 25.45 14.90 -2.68
CA GLY A 205 24.77 14.65 -3.95
C GLY A 205 25.52 13.77 -4.93
N ARG A 206 26.59 13.10 -4.51
CA ARG A 206 27.38 12.21 -5.37
C ARG A 206 26.74 10.81 -5.37
N PRO A 207 26.67 10.11 -6.51
CA PRO A 207 26.23 8.72 -6.52
C PRO A 207 27.11 7.87 -5.60
N THR A 208 26.49 7.03 -4.76
CA THR A 208 27.21 6.16 -3.83
C THR A 208 26.72 4.72 -3.92
N THR A 209 27.64 3.78 -3.67
CA THR A 209 27.35 2.36 -3.43
C THR A 209 27.50 2.00 -1.95
N ASN A 210 27.96 2.93 -1.11
CA ASN A 210 28.10 2.69 0.31
C ASN A 210 26.74 2.85 1.00
N ALA A 211 26.27 1.79 1.67
CA ALA A 211 24.94 1.80 2.29
C ALA A 211 24.81 2.85 3.41
N LYS A 212 25.88 3.10 4.18
CA LYS A 212 25.87 4.10 5.25
C LYS A 212 25.78 5.53 4.70
N GLU A 213 26.60 5.85 3.71
CA GLU A 213 26.54 7.15 3.01
C GLU A 213 25.16 7.37 2.37
N ALA A 214 24.57 6.33 1.79
CA ALA A 214 23.23 6.37 1.22
C ALA A 214 22.13 6.64 2.26
N LEU A 215 22.29 6.17 3.50
CA LEU A 215 21.34 6.44 4.59
C LEU A 215 21.44 7.86 5.15
N GLU A 216 22.64 8.47 5.06
CA GLU A 216 22.90 9.87 5.39
C GLU A 216 22.48 10.83 4.26
N GLY A 217 22.43 10.34 3.02
CA GLY A 217 21.96 11.06 1.85
C GLY A 217 20.51 10.75 1.49
N THR A 218 20.23 10.60 0.20
CA THR A 218 18.85 10.54 -0.32
C THR A 218 18.66 9.42 -1.34
N VAL A 219 17.53 8.71 -1.24
CA VAL A 219 17.11 7.69 -2.23
C VAL A 219 16.59 8.37 -3.48
N LEU A 220 16.92 7.83 -4.65
CA LEU A 220 16.53 8.42 -5.92
C LEU A 220 15.21 7.85 -6.47
N PRO A 221 14.46 8.66 -7.25
CA PRO A 221 13.35 8.16 -8.05
C PRO A 221 13.80 7.13 -9.09
N PHE A 222 12.93 6.17 -9.43
CA PHE A 222 13.22 5.22 -10.52
C PHE A 222 13.38 5.95 -11.86
N ALA A 223 14.18 5.41 -12.78
CA ALA A 223 14.33 5.97 -14.13
C ALA A 223 14.68 7.48 -14.19
N GLY A 224 15.36 8.02 -13.17
CA GLY A 224 15.85 9.39 -13.13
C GLY A 224 14.75 10.45 -13.31
N PRO A 225 14.84 11.36 -14.30
CA PRO A 225 13.84 12.41 -14.50
C PRO A 225 12.40 11.90 -14.71
N LYS A 226 12.25 10.68 -15.25
CA LYS A 226 10.93 10.09 -15.54
C LYS A 226 10.19 9.69 -14.27
N GLY A 227 10.84 8.95 -13.37
CA GLY A 227 10.21 8.60 -12.09
C GLY A 227 10.06 9.81 -11.18
N TYR A 228 10.96 10.80 -11.28
CA TYR A 228 10.76 12.11 -10.64
C TYR A 228 9.45 12.76 -11.11
N ALA A 229 9.23 12.88 -12.42
CA ALA A 229 8.01 13.49 -12.97
C ALA A 229 6.74 12.74 -12.55
N ILE A 230 6.80 11.40 -12.55
CA ILE A 230 5.70 10.53 -12.12
C ILE A 230 5.40 10.71 -10.61
N SER A 231 6.44 10.78 -9.77
CA SER A 231 6.30 11.01 -8.32
C SER A 231 5.72 12.40 -8.01
N LEU A 232 6.17 13.43 -8.73
CA LEU A 232 5.65 14.79 -8.61
C LEU A 232 4.17 14.88 -9.01
N MET A 233 3.78 14.21 -10.10
CA MET A 233 2.37 14.09 -10.49
C MET A 233 1.53 13.51 -9.35
N MET A 234 1.99 12.46 -8.67
CA MET A 234 1.25 11.85 -7.56
C MET A 234 1.11 12.79 -6.36
N ASP A 235 2.13 13.60 -6.07
CA ASP A 235 2.05 14.60 -4.99
C ASP A 235 1.07 15.72 -5.32
N ILE A 236 1.01 16.13 -6.59
CA ILE A 236 0.01 17.08 -7.08
C ILE A 236 -1.39 16.48 -6.96
N MET A 237 -1.60 15.25 -7.43
CA MET A 237 -2.91 14.61 -7.44
C MET A 237 -3.41 14.25 -6.05
N SER A 238 -2.53 13.79 -5.17
CA SER A 238 -2.89 13.31 -3.83
C SER A 238 -2.82 14.39 -2.77
N GLY A 239 -1.91 15.35 -2.89
CA GLY A 239 -1.74 16.47 -1.94
C GLY A 239 -2.40 17.76 -2.42
N VAL A 240 -1.81 18.39 -3.44
CA VAL A 240 -2.20 19.74 -3.88
C VAL A 240 -3.66 19.81 -4.34
N LEU A 241 -4.11 18.86 -5.16
CA LEU A 241 -5.47 18.81 -5.72
C LEU A 241 -6.52 18.54 -4.64
N THR A 242 -6.22 17.68 -3.66
CA THR A 242 -7.16 17.29 -2.60
C THR A 242 -7.21 18.31 -1.47
N GLY A 243 -6.20 19.18 -1.37
CA GLY A 243 -6.00 20.07 -0.23
C GLY A 243 -5.33 19.42 0.98
N ALA A 244 -4.74 18.21 0.82
CA ALA A 244 -3.92 17.57 1.85
C ALA A 244 -2.48 18.14 1.87
N GLY A 245 -1.65 17.64 2.79
CA GLY A 245 -0.23 17.96 2.83
C GLY A 245 0.47 17.49 1.55
N PHE A 246 1.55 18.19 1.18
CA PHE A 246 2.42 17.85 0.05
C PHE A 246 3.89 18.09 0.42
N GLY A 247 4.80 17.38 -0.23
CA GLY A 247 6.23 17.40 0.06
C GLY A 247 6.57 17.45 1.56
N PRO A 248 7.34 18.46 2.03
CA PRO A 248 7.82 18.54 3.41
C PRO A 248 6.73 18.86 4.45
N HIS A 249 5.48 19.09 4.02
CA HIS A 249 4.36 19.41 4.91
C HIS A 249 3.57 18.17 5.36
N ILE A 250 4.01 16.97 4.99
CA ILE A 250 3.44 15.70 5.42
C ILE A 250 4.23 15.20 6.64
N ASN A 251 3.54 14.98 7.76
CA ASN A 251 4.18 14.55 9.00
C ASN A 251 4.66 13.09 8.92
N ASN A 252 5.75 12.77 9.62
CA ASN A 252 6.35 11.45 9.62
C ASN A 252 5.58 10.49 10.54
N ILE A 253 5.20 9.32 10.00
CA ILE A 253 4.47 8.29 10.75
C ILE A 253 5.24 7.80 12.00
N TYR A 254 6.57 7.83 11.97
CA TYR A 254 7.49 7.36 13.01
C TYR A 254 8.05 8.45 13.93
N GLY A 255 7.80 9.72 13.64
CA GLY A 255 8.37 10.85 14.38
C GLY A 255 7.34 11.76 15.02
N ASP A 256 6.26 12.06 14.29
CA ASP A 256 5.28 13.07 14.69
C ASP A 256 4.04 12.39 15.28
N PHE A 257 4.07 12.15 16.59
CA PHE A 257 3.04 11.42 17.33
C PHE A 257 1.96 12.31 17.96
N ASP A 258 2.16 13.63 17.96
CA ASP A 258 1.24 14.63 18.51
C ASP A 258 0.38 15.30 17.44
N LYS A 259 0.57 14.94 16.16
CA LYS A 259 -0.07 15.57 15.01
C LYS A 259 -0.61 14.53 14.01
N PRO A 260 -1.73 14.83 13.34
CA PRO A 260 -2.18 14.06 12.20
C PRO A 260 -1.13 13.99 11.09
N GLN A 261 -1.18 12.93 10.27
CA GLN A 261 -0.18 12.76 9.23
C GLN A 261 -0.36 13.74 8.06
N ASN A 262 -1.62 14.14 7.81
CA ASN A 262 -2.03 14.99 6.68
C ASN A 262 -1.62 14.42 5.31
N VAL A 263 -1.75 13.09 5.16
CA VAL A 263 -1.56 12.41 3.88
C VAL A 263 -2.83 12.55 3.06
N GLY A 264 -2.67 12.71 1.75
CA GLY A 264 -3.78 12.64 0.82
C GLY A 264 -3.67 11.45 -0.12
N HIS A 265 -4.81 11.09 -0.71
CA HIS A 265 -4.93 9.98 -1.64
C HIS A 265 -5.73 10.39 -2.86
N PHE A 266 -5.47 9.73 -3.98
CA PHE A 266 -6.25 9.90 -5.19
C PHE A 266 -6.60 8.55 -5.78
N PHE A 267 -7.89 8.33 -6.06
CA PHE A 267 -8.39 7.14 -6.72
C PHE A 267 -9.11 7.50 -8.01
N GLN A 268 -9.07 6.60 -8.98
CA GLN A 268 -9.89 6.69 -10.18
C GLN A 268 -10.48 5.33 -10.47
N LEU A 269 -11.79 5.29 -10.71
CA LEU A 269 -12.49 4.06 -11.10
C LEU A 269 -13.18 4.29 -12.46
N ILE A 270 -13.11 3.29 -13.33
CA ILE A 270 -13.70 3.31 -14.66
C ILE A 270 -14.54 2.04 -14.83
N ASP A 271 -15.85 2.19 -15.04
CA ASP A 271 -16.75 1.09 -15.32
C ASP A 271 -16.56 0.62 -16.77
N VAL A 272 -16.05 -0.60 -16.90
CA VAL A 272 -15.76 -1.22 -18.20
C VAL A 272 -17.01 -1.33 -19.06
N ASN A 273 -18.18 -1.55 -18.46
CA ASN A 273 -19.45 -1.72 -19.18
C ASN A 273 -19.88 -0.47 -19.93
N ARG A 274 -19.27 0.70 -19.67
CA ARG A 274 -19.52 1.91 -20.46
C ARG A 274 -18.80 1.94 -21.79
N PHE A 275 -17.83 1.05 -22.00
CA PHE A 275 -17.08 0.93 -23.26
C PHE A 275 -17.46 -0.35 -24.01
N MET A 276 -17.56 -1.49 -23.31
CA MET A 276 -17.98 -2.77 -23.86
C MET A 276 -18.45 -3.72 -22.75
N PRO A 277 -19.19 -4.80 -23.07
CA PRO A 277 -19.55 -5.79 -22.04
C PRO A 277 -18.32 -6.28 -21.28
N ALA A 278 -18.39 -6.29 -19.95
CA ALA A 278 -17.26 -6.63 -19.09
C ALA A 278 -16.68 -8.03 -19.39
N GLU A 279 -17.53 -8.99 -19.75
CA GLU A 279 -17.08 -10.32 -20.19
C GLU A 279 -16.15 -10.22 -21.40
N HIS A 280 -16.55 -9.51 -22.46
CA HIS A 280 -15.73 -9.33 -23.66
C HIS A 280 -14.42 -8.60 -23.36
N PHE A 281 -14.46 -7.58 -22.50
CA PHE A 281 -13.24 -6.90 -22.05
C PHE A 281 -12.28 -7.87 -21.36
N LYS A 282 -12.77 -8.66 -20.39
CA LYS A 282 -11.97 -9.61 -19.63
C LYS A 282 -11.39 -10.71 -20.51
N MET A 283 -12.13 -11.21 -21.51
CA MET A 283 -11.60 -12.13 -22.53
C MET A 283 -10.45 -11.51 -23.34
N ARG A 284 -10.54 -10.23 -23.68
CA ARG A 284 -9.46 -9.52 -24.41
C ARG A 284 -8.23 -9.30 -23.51
N VAL A 285 -8.43 -9.06 -22.22
CA VAL A 285 -7.34 -9.02 -21.23
C VAL A 285 -6.69 -10.40 -21.13
N ASP A 286 -7.48 -11.48 -21.06
CA ASP A 286 -6.95 -12.85 -21.06
C ASP A 286 -6.12 -13.14 -22.31
N GLN A 287 -6.63 -12.76 -23.49
CA GLN A 287 -5.89 -12.89 -24.75
C GLN A 287 -4.54 -12.15 -24.69
N MET A 288 -4.53 -10.90 -24.22
CA MET A 288 -3.30 -10.12 -24.07
C MET A 288 -2.31 -10.80 -23.10
N ILE A 289 -2.80 -11.33 -21.99
CA ILE A 289 -1.98 -12.06 -21.01
C ILE A 289 -1.36 -13.29 -21.67
N ASP A 290 -2.15 -14.10 -22.36
CA ASP A 290 -1.68 -15.32 -23.04
C ASP A 290 -0.64 -14.99 -24.13
N GLU A 291 -0.87 -13.94 -24.92
CA GLU A 291 0.08 -13.44 -25.93
C GLU A 291 1.42 -13.03 -25.29
N ILE A 292 1.39 -12.25 -24.21
CA ILE A 292 2.60 -11.84 -23.46
C ILE A 292 3.34 -13.06 -22.90
N LYS A 293 2.62 -13.98 -22.26
CA LYS A 293 3.21 -15.20 -21.65
C LYS A 293 3.80 -16.15 -22.71
N SER A 294 3.29 -16.12 -23.94
CA SER A 294 3.79 -16.92 -25.06
C SER A 294 5.00 -16.30 -25.79
N SER A 295 5.35 -15.05 -25.47
CA SER A 295 6.46 -14.35 -26.12
C SER A 295 7.80 -15.05 -25.87
N PRO A 296 8.75 -15.02 -26.84
CA PRO A 296 10.09 -15.56 -26.64
C PRO A 296 10.78 -14.97 -25.41
N LYS A 297 11.30 -15.84 -24.56
CA LYS A 297 11.98 -15.45 -23.31
C LYS A 297 13.41 -15.00 -23.61
N ALA A 298 13.90 -14.03 -22.85
CA ALA A 298 15.32 -13.64 -22.90
C ALA A 298 16.23 -14.78 -22.38
N VAL A 299 17.52 -14.72 -22.71
CA VAL A 299 18.51 -15.70 -22.24
C VAL A 299 18.52 -15.73 -20.71
N GLY A 300 18.37 -16.92 -20.14
CA GLY A 300 18.35 -17.13 -18.68
C GLY A 300 17.02 -16.78 -17.99
N VAL A 301 15.98 -16.41 -18.74
CA VAL A 301 14.64 -16.13 -18.18
C VAL A 301 13.76 -17.37 -18.32
N GLU A 302 13.33 -17.94 -17.20
CA GLU A 302 12.45 -19.12 -17.17
C GLU A 302 10.99 -18.77 -17.43
N GLU A 303 10.54 -17.59 -17.01
CA GLU A 303 9.15 -17.17 -17.08
C GLU A 303 9.03 -15.64 -17.22
N ILE A 304 8.04 -15.20 -18.01
CA ILE A 304 7.61 -13.81 -18.07
C ILE A 304 6.47 -13.65 -17.06
N PHE A 305 6.57 -12.68 -16.17
CA PHE A 305 5.50 -12.36 -15.21
C PHE A 305 4.71 -11.14 -15.65
N LEU A 306 3.39 -11.21 -15.54
CA LEU A 306 2.55 -10.01 -15.59
C LEU A 306 2.62 -9.26 -14.26
N PRO A 307 2.43 -7.91 -14.25
CA PRO A 307 2.33 -7.16 -13.01
C PRO A 307 1.28 -7.74 -12.06
N GLY A 308 1.69 -8.06 -10.84
CA GLY A 308 0.83 -8.66 -9.80
C GLY A 308 0.84 -10.19 -9.78
N GLU A 309 1.38 -10.86 -10.80
CA GLU A 309 1.38 -12.32 -10.87
C GLU A 309 2.23 -12.96 -9.76
N ILE A 310 3.39 -12.35 -9.44
CA ILE A 310 4.26 -12.78 -8.34
C ILE A 310 3.52 -12.69 -7.01
N GLU A 311 2.85 -11.57 -6.75
CA GLU A 311 2.08 -11.33 -5.54
C GLU A 311 0.88 -12.26 -5.44
N LEU A 312 0.16 -12.51 -6.55
CA LEU A 312 -1.00 -13.42 -6.59
C LEU A 312 -0.59 -14.89 -6.48
N ASN A 313 0.58 -15.28 -6.96
CA ASN A 313 1.18 -16.60 -6.72
C ASN A 313 1.50 -16.77 -5.23
N THR A 314 2.13 -15.75 -4.64
CA THR A 314 2.47 -15.73 -3.21
C THR A 314 1.23 -15.76 -2.33
N GLU A 315 0.18 -15.02 -2.69
CA GLU A 315 -1.11 -15.01 -2.00
C GLU A 315 -1.73 -16.40 -1.96
N GLN A 316 -1.75 -17.11 -3.10
CA GLN A 316 -2.26 -18.47 -3.15
C GLN A 316 -1.44 -19.45 -2.31
N GLU A 317 -0.11 -19.31 -2.30
CA GLU A 317 0.80 -20.12 -1.48
C GLU A 317 0.56 -19.87 0.01
N ARG A 318 0.54 -18.61 0.44
CA ARG A 318 0.37 -18.21 1.84
C ARG A 318 -1.05 -18.44 2.38
N LEU A 319 -2.07 -18.42 1.52
CA LEU A 319 -3.43 -18.85 1.89
C LEU A 319 -3.48 -20.34 2.26
N ASN A 320 -2.75 -21.18 1.51
CA ASN A 320 -2.73 -22.63 1.73
C ASN A 320 -1.80 -23.05 2.87
N ASN A 321 -0.65 -22.37 2.99
CA ASN A 321 0.45 -22.77 3.88
C ASN A 321 0.59 -21.90 5.14
N GLY A 322 -0.12 -20.78 5.22
CA GLY A 322 0.02 -19.78 6.27
C GLY A 322 1.12 -18.74 5.99
N ILE A 323 1.01 -17.60 6.67
CA ILE A 323 1.96 -16.48 6.57
C ILE A 323 3.15 -16.76 7.49
N HIS A 324 4.37 -16.69 6.95
CA HIS A 324 5.59 -16.76 7.75
C HIS A 324 5.86 -15.42 8.43
N LEU A 325 5.90 -15.41 9.76
CA LEU A 325 6.40 -14.26 10.53
C LEU A 325 7.78 -14.59 11.09
N GLY A 326 8.73 -13.67 10.87
CA GLY A 326 10.02 -13.68 11.55
C GLY A 326 9.85 -13.48 13.06
N LYS A 327 10.81 -13.98 13.84
CA LYS A 327 10.74 -13.96 15.31
C LYS A 327 10.52 -12.54 15.85
N GLU A 328 11.29 -11.57 15.35
CA GLU A 328 11.22 -10.17 15.77
C GLU A 328 9.85 -9.54 15.49
N VAL A 329 9.28 -9.80 14.31
CA VAL A 329 7.93 -9.32 13.96
C VAL A 329 6.88 -9.93 14.88
N TYR A 330 6.97 -11.25 15.15
CA TYR A 330 6.05 -11.93 16.06
C TYR A 330 6.11 -11.36 17.48
N GLU A 331 7.31 -11.23 18.05
CA GLU A 331 7.47 -10.65 19.40
C GLU A 331 7.00 -9.20 19.44
N SER A 332 7.24 -8.42 18.38
CA SER A 332 6.79 -7.02 18.30
C SER A 332 5.27 -6.90 18.29
N ILE A 333 4.55 -7.74 17.52
CA ILE A 333 3.08 -7.71 17.53
C ILE A 333 2.52 -8.27 18.84
N LYS A 334 3.16 -9.28 19.44
CA LYS A 334 2.78 -9.84 20.73
C LYS A 334 2.88 -8.78 21.84
N LEU A 335 4.01 -8.09 21.90
CA LEU A 335 4.29 -7.05 22.91
C LEU A 335 3.23 -5.95 22.86
N VAL A 336 2.91 -5.42 21.67
CA VAL A 336 1.90 -4.36 21.57
C VAL A 336 0.50 -4.85 21.95
N GLY A 337 0.17 -6.12 21.69
CA GLY A 337 -1.08 -6.69 22.19
C GLY A 337 -1.12 -6.77 23.71
N GLU A 338 -0.04 -7.22 24.35
CA GLU A 338 0.08 -7.28 25.81
C GLU A 338 -0.04 -5.89 26.45
N GLU A 339 0.56 -4.86 25.85
CA GLU A 339 0.46 -3.45 26.28
C GLU A 339 -0.98 -2.94 26.32
N VAL A 340 -1.86 -3.47 25.45
CA VAL A 340 -3.28 -3.09 25.36
C VAL A 340 -4.22 -4.14 25.97
N GLY A 341 -3.67 -5.14 26.67
CA GLY A 341 -4.44 -6.16 27.38
C GLY A 341 -4.99 -7.29 26.50
N VAL A 342 -4.50 -7.46 25.27
CA VAL A 342 -4.89 -8.52 24.33
C VAL A 342 -3.75 -9.53 24.17
N SER A 343 -3.87 -10.67 24.87
CA SER A 343 -2.89 -11.75 24.72
C SER A 343 -3.09 -12.51 23.40
N ILE A 344 -2.01 -12.67 22.64
CA ILE A 344 -1.99 -13.45 21.42
C ILE A 344 -2.29 -14.94 21.67
N ASP A 345 -2.01 -15.44 22.88
CA ASP A 345 -2.24 -16.83 23.28
C ASP A 345 -3.74 -17.16 23.45
N ASN A 346 -4.60 -16.14 23.60
CA ASN A 346 -6.05 -16.31 23.63
C ASN A 346 -6.62 -16.72 22.27
N PHE A 347 -5.85 -16.49 21.21
CA PHE A 347 -6.21 -16.87 19.86
C PHE A 347 -5.63 -18.26 19.63
N LYS A 348 -6.51 -19.22 19.32
CA LYS A 348 -6.03 -20.57 19.02
C LYS A 348 -5.16 -20.50 17.77
N LEU A 349 -3.86 -20.79 17.93
CA LEU A 349 -3.05 -21.26 16.82
C LEU A 349 -3.78 -22.50 16.28
N GLN A 350 -4.47 -22.37 15.15
CA GLN A 350 -4.73 -23.54 14.32
C GLN A 350 -3.39 -23.96 13.71
N ASN A 351 -2.52 -24.51 14.57
CA ASN A 351 -1.35 -25.22 14.14
C ASN A 351 -1.86 -26.42 13.35
N ARG A 352 -1.74 -26.39 12.03
CA ARG A 352 -1.81 -27.59 11.19
C ARG A 352 -0.59 -28.48 11.48
N ARG A 353 -0.53 -29.04 12.69
CA ARG A 353 0.12 -30.33 12.92
C ARG A 353 -0.89 -31.41 12.52
N ASP A 354 -1.31 -31.42 11.26
CA ASP A 354 -2.14 -32.47 10.66
C ASP A 354 -1.96 -32.48 9.13
N LEU A 355 -0.69 -32.44 8.69
CA LEU A 355 -0.29 -32.99 7.40
C LEU A 355 0.90 -33.91 7.70
N ARG A 356 0.58 -35.16 8.00
CA ARG A 356 1.52 -36.30 7.92
C ARG A 356 1.76 -36.64 6.46
#